data_AF-A0A0A0JUS8-F1
#
_entry.id   AF-A0A0A0JUS8-F1
#
_cell.length_a   1.000
_cell.length_b   1.000
_cell.length_c   1.000
_cell.angle_alpha   90.00
_cell.angle_beta   90.00
_cell.angle_gamma   90.00
#
_symmetry.space_group_name_H-M   'P 1'
#
loop_
_entity.id
_entity.type
_entity.pdbx_description
1 polymer ?
#
loop_
_entity_poly.entity_id
_entity_poly.type
_entity_poly.pdbx_seq_one_letter_code
_entity_poly.pdbx_strand_id
1 'polypeptide(L)'
;MTSRPERLDLLKAAVTIHLEEGRIEAARDAVSAFEEITRGTTTPALAAETSAVRGALALSEGDPARALPLLRQAVGTWQEQDAPHERARLNVLIGRASRAPGDEDGARLEFFAAQQTFQRLGARPDLAQLDRIVAATDGAPASHGLTRREVEVLSLIARGKANRAIASELHLSERTVHRHVSNIFTKLDVDSRTAAVAYAITHRIVEMGSLSPDHQTAAVASRGEARPVVRLSRRRELATCRRHSTPQRGAGRRVSR
;
A
#
# COMPACT_ATOMS: atom_id res chain seq x y z
N MET A 1 39.15 -2.90 -13.31
CA MET A 1 38.25 -3.34 -14.39
C MET A 1 37.05 -4.00 -13.73
N THR A 2 35.87 -3.39 -13.82
CA THR A 2 34.64 -4.00 -13.30
C THR A 2 34.33 -5.28 -14.08
N SER A 3 33.93 -6.34 -13.40
CA SER A 3 33.58 -7.60 -14.05
C SER A 3 32.31 -7.45 -14.90
N ARG A 4 32.10 -8.35 -15.87
CA ARG A 4 30.91 -8.31 -16.74
C ARG A 4 29.59 -8.32 -15.96
N PRO A 5 29.41 -9.14 -14.89
CA PRO A 5 28.20 -9.10 -14.06
C PRO A 5 28.02 -7.77 -13.33
N GLU A 6 29.06 -7.27 -12.66
CA GLU A 6 28.99 -5.97 -11.95
C GLU A 6 28.64 -4.83 -12.89
N ARG A 7 29.16 -4.86 -14.12
CA ARG A 7 28.82 -3.85 -15.13
C ARG A 7 27.36 -3.90 -15.55
N LEU A 8 26.76 -5.09 -15.64
CA LEU A 8 25.33 -5.23 -15.95
C LEU A 8 24.45 -4.69 -14.81
N ASP A 9 24.80 -4.97 -13.57
CA ASP A 9 24.07 -4.45 -12.40
C ASP A 9 24.13 -2.91 -12.34
N LEU A 10 25.31 -2.35 -12.58
CA LEU A 10 25.50 -0.90 -12.65
C LEU A 10 24.69 -0.26 -13.78
N LEU A 11 24.67 -0.88 -14.96
CA LEU A 11 23.87 -0.38 -16.08
C LEU A 11 22.37 -0.46 -15.81
N LYS A 12 21.88 -1.55 -15.18
CA LYS A 12 20.48 -1.67 -14.78
C LYS A 12 20.08 -0.58 -13.78
N ALA A 13 20.94 -0.31 -12.79
CA ALA A 13 20.74 0.77 -11.84
C ALA A 13 20.77 2.14 -12.54
N ALA A 14 21.73 2.37 -13.45
CA ALA A 14 21.84 3.61 -14.20
C ALA A 14 20.60 3.90 -15.06
N VAL A 15 20.06 2.89 -15.75
CA VAL A 15 18.79 3.01 -16.49
C VAL A 15 17.69 3.48 -15.55
N THR A 16 17.51 2.81 -14.41
CA THR A 16 16.45 3.17 -13.45
C THR A 16 16.58 4.62 -12.97
N ILE A 17 17.79 5.03 -12.57
CA ILE A 17 18.06 6.39 -12.07
C ILE A 17 17.82 7.44 -13.16
N HIS A 18 18.34 7.23 -14.36
CA HIS A 18 18.16 8.17 -15.47
C HIS A 18 16.69 8.35 -15.85
N LEU A 19 15.91 7.26 -15.85
CA LEU A 19 14.48 7.33 -16.12
C LEU A 19 13.71 8.06 -15.01
N GLU A 20 14.03 7.85 -13.74
CA GLU A 20 13.41 8.57 -12.62
C GLU A 20 13.71 10.07 -12.64
N GLU A 21 14.89 10.47 -13.13
CA GLU A 21 15.28 11.87 -13.30
C GLU A 21 14.84 12.49 -14.63
N GLY A 22 14.17 11.72 -15.50
CA GLY A 22 13.73 12.19 -16.83
C GLY A 22 14.89 12.42 -17.83
N ARG A 23 16.09 11.89 -17.56
CA ARG A 23 17.26 11.96 -18.45
C ARG A 23 17.20 10.88 -19.53
N ILE A 24 16.25 11.01 -20.45
CA ILE A 24 15.92 9.98 -21.46
C ILE A 24 17.12 9.60 -22.34
N GLU A 25 17.91 10.56 -22.80
CA GLU A 25 19.11 10.28 -23.63
C GLU A 25 20.13 9.42 -22.87
N ALA A 26 20.45 9.78 -21.63
CA ALA A 26 21.37 9.00 -20.79
C ALA A 26 20.83 7.59 -20.48
N ALA A 27 19.51 7.45 -20.32
CA ALA A 27 18.88 6.15 -20.18
C ALA A 27 19.01 5.32 -21.46
N ARG A 28 18.85 5.93 -22.64
CA ARG A 28 19.03 5.25 -23.94
C ARG A 28 20.46 4.77 -24.14
N ASP A 29 21.45 5.59 -23.78
CA ASP A 29 22.86 5.20 -23.82
C ASP A 29 23.13 4.00 -22.89
N ALA A 30 22.58 4.04 -21.67
CA ALA A 30 22.73 2.94 -20.71
C ALA A 30 22.05 1.64 -21.18
N VAL A 31 20.86 1.73 -21.78
CA VAL A 31 20.17 0.59 -22.42
C VAL A 31 21.00 0.04 -23.58
N SER A 32 21.52 0.90 -24.46
CA SER A 32 22.35 0.48 -25.59
C SER A 32 23.62 -0.23 -25.12
N ALA A 33 24.27 0.28 -24.08
CA ALA A 33 25.43 -0.37 -23.47
C ALA A 33 25.08 -1.70 -22.80
N PHE A 34 23.90 -1.82 -22.19
CA PHE A 34 23.41 -3.08 -21.61
C PHE A 34 23.21 -4.13 -22.71
N GLU A 35 22.56 -3.75 -23.81
CA GLU A 35 22.31 -4.61 -24.96
C GLU A 35 23.57 -5.08 -25.68
N GLU A 36 24.58 -4.22 -25.79
CA GLU A 36 25.89 -4.59 -26.33
C GLU A 36 26.49 -5.75 -25.52
N ILE A 37 26.39 -5.68 -24.18
CA ILE A 37 26.91 -6.72 -23.28
C ILE A 37 26.03 -7.96 -23.32
N THR A 38 24.71 -7.85 -23.50
CA THR A 38 23.81 -9.01 -23.55
C THR A 38 23.61 -9.58 -24.96
N ARG A 39 24.21 -9.00 -26.00
CA ARG A 39 24.10 -9.48 -27.38
C ARG A 39 24.48 -10.96 -27.50
N GLY A 40 23.60 -11.75 -28.13
CA GLY A 40 23.81 -13.17 -28.34
C GLY A 40 23.69 -14.05 -27.09
N THR A 41 23.19 -13.49 -25.98
CA THR A 41 23.01 -14.24 -24.72
C THR A 41 21.80 -15.16 -24.81
N THR A 42 21.97 -16.41 -24.40
CA THR A 42 20.94 -17.47 -24.41
C THR A 42 20.22 -17.66 -23.08
N THR A 43 20.68 -17.04 -21.99
CA THR A 43 20.05 -17.18 -20.68
C THR A 43 18.72 -16.43 -20.62
N PRO A 44 17.60 -17.10 -20.27
CA PRO A 44 16.29 -16.45 -20.25
C PRO A 44 16.22 -15.24 -19.32
N ALA A 45 16.88 -15.29 -18.14
CA ALA A 45 16.95 -14.17 -17.21
C ALA A 45 17.55 -12.89 -17.82
N LEU A 46 18.64 -13.01 -18.59
CA LEU A 46 19.27 -11.86 -19.25
C LEU A 46 18.45 -11.34 -20.44
N ALA A 47 17.74 -12.22 -21.14
CA ALA A 47 16.78 -11.82 -22.16
C ALA A 47 15.59 -11.05 -21.55
N ALA A 48 15.09 -11.52 -20.40
CA ALA A 48 14.02 -10.85 -19.64
C ALA A 48 14.46 -9.47 -19.14
N GLU A 49 15.67 -9.35 -18.55
CA GLU A 49 16.22 -8.04 -18.16
C GLU A 49 16.37 -7.10 -19.35
N THR A 50 16.87 -7.60 -20.48
CA THR A 50 17.02 -6.79 -21.71
C THR A 50 15.65 -6.27 -22.18
N SER A 51 14.63 -7.13 -22.18
CA SER A 51 13.26 -6.74 -22.52
C SER A 51 12.67 -5.74 -21.52
N ALA A 52 12.95 -5.91 -20.22
CA ALA A 52 12.50 -5.03 -19.16
C ALA A 52 13.08 -3.60 -19.29
N VAL A 53 14.40 -3.45 -19.49
CA VAL A 53 15.03 -2.13 -19.62
C VAL A 53 14.58 -1.41 -20.91
N ARG A 54 14.38 -2.15 -22.01
CA ARG A 54 13.78 -1.61 -23.24
C ARG A 54 12.34 -1.12 -23.02
N GLY A 55 11.53 -1.92 -22.33
CA GLY A 55 10.15 -1.58 -22.01
C GLY A 55 10.05 -0.35 -21.11
N ALA A 56 10.93 -0.23 -20.10
CA ALA A 56 10.99 0.92 -19.21
C ALA A 56 11.40 2.21 -19.94
N LEU A 57 12.37 2.12 -20.85
CA LEU A 57 12.76 3.24 -21.71
C LEU A 57 11.61 3.67 -22.62
N ALA A 58 10.98 2.72 -23.33
CA ALA A 58 9.85 3.01 -24.21
C ALA A 58 8.68 3.69 -23.49
N LEU A 59 8.37 3.25 -22.26
CA LEU A 59 7.36 3.90 -21.42
C LEU A 59 7.73 5.35 -21.10
N SER A 60 8.99 5.61 -20.77
CA SER A 60 9.46 6.96 -20.42
C SER A 60 9.58 7.88 -21.63
N GLU A 61 9.72 7.30 -22.83
CA GLU A 61 9.62 8.00 -24.12
C GLU A 61 8.16 8.29 -24.52
N GLY A 62 7.17 7.87 -23.71
CA GLY A 62 5.76 8.11 -23.97
C GLY A 62 5.15 7.14 -25.00
N ASP A 63 5.78 5.98 -25.21
CA ASP A 63 5.35 4.96 -26.17
C ASP A 63 4.87 3.68 -25.44
N PRO A 64 3.65 3.70 -24.86
CA PRO A 64 3.10 2.55 -24.16
C PRO A 64 2.84 1.36 -25.11
N ALA A 65 2.59 1.62 -26.39
CA ALA A 65 2.34 0.59 -27.39
C ALA A 65 3.58 -0.30 -27.60
N ARG A 66 4.78 0.31 -27.62
CA ARG A 66 6.05 -0.44 -27.63
C ARG A 66 6.41 -1.01 -26.27
N ALA A 67 6.12 -0.30 -25.18
CA ALA A 67 6.48 -0.74 -23.83
C ALA A 67 5.75 -2.02 -23.38
N LEU A 68 4.44 -2.09 -23.56
CA LEU A 68 3.59 -3.19 -23.07
C LEU A 68 4.03 -4.59 -23.53
N PRO A 69 4.26 -4.87 -24.83
CA PRO A 69 4.68 -6.21 -25.25
C PRO A 69 6.04 -6.60 -24.66
N LEU A 70 7.00 -5.67 -24.56
CA LEU A 70 8.32 -5.91 -23.99
C LEU A 70 8.24 -6.26 -22.49
N LEU A 71 7.43 -5.52 -21.73
CA LEU A 71 7.24 -5.76 -20.31
C LEU A 71 6.50 -7.07 -20.04
N ARG A 72 5.45 -7.38 -20.82
CA ARG A 72 4.69 -8.64 -20.72
C ARG A 72 5.55 -9.86 -21.05
N GLN A 73 6.42 -9.75 -22.06
CA GLN A 73 7.39 -10.80 -22.37
C GLN A 73 8.31 -11.07 -21.17
N ALA A 74 8.86 -10.02 -20.56
CA ALA A 74 9.73 -10.17 -19.39
C ALA A 74 8.99 -10.77 -18.18
N VAL A 75 7.72 -10.39 -17.95
CA VAL A 75 6.86 -10.99 -16.92
C VAL A 75 6.71 -12.50 -17.12
N GLY A 76 6.47 -12.95 -18.36
CA GLY A 76 6.36 -14.36 -18.69
C GLY A 76 7.61 -15.15 -18.25
N THR A 77 8.80 -14.65 -18.59
CA THR A 77 10.05 -15.29 -18.21
C THR A 77 10.27 -15.32 -16.69
N TRP A 78 10.02 -14.21 -15.98
CA TRP A 78 10.21 -14.19 -14.52
C TRP A 78 9.18 -15.04 -13.76
N GLN A 79 8.01 -15.26 -14.34
CA GLN A 79 7.05 -16.21 -13.82
C GLN A 79 7.55 -17.65 -13.96
N GLU A 80 8.12 -18.03 -15.10
CA GLU A 80 8.71 -19.36 -15.31
C GLU A 80 9.92 -19.62 -14.40
N GLN A 81 10.66 -18.56 -14.05
CA GLN A 81 11.83 -18.64 -13.17
C GLN A 81 11.52 -18.57 -11.67
N ASP A 82 10.24 -18.50 -11.28
CA ASP A 82 9.80 -18.29 -9.90
C ASP A 82 10.50 -17.08 -9.23
N ALA A 83 10.56 -15.97 -9.96
CA ALA A 83 11.16 -14.70 -9.54
C ALA A 83 10.05 -13.66 -9.25
N PRO A 84 9.33 -13.78 -8.10
CA PRO A 84 8.14 -13.00 -7.84
C PRO A 84 8.41 -11.51 -7.66
N HIS A 85 9.59 -11.12 -7.15
CA HIS A 85 9.93 -9.72 -6.93
C HIS A 85 10.14 -8.98 -8.25
N GLU A 86 10.89 -9.58 -9.16
CA GLU A 86 11.16 -9.10 -10.51
C GLU A 86 9.86 -8.94 -11.28
N ARG A 87 9.00 -9.97 -11.24
CA ARG A 87 7.66 -9.91 -11.84
C ARG A 87 6.83 -8.75 -11.30
N ALA A 88 6.79 -8.57 -9.98
CA ALA A 88 6.00 -7.52 -9.34
C ALA A 88 6.47 -6.11 -9.75
N ARG A 89 7.78 -5.90 -9.91
CA ARG A 89 8.33 -4.63 -10.43
C ARG A 89 7.85 -4.34 -11.85
N LEU A 90 7.80 -5.34 -12.71
CA LEU A 90 7.29 -5.19 -14.07
C LEU A 90 5.80 -4.92 -14.11
N ASN A 91 5.00 -5.54 -13.24
CA ASN A 91 3.57 -5.23 -13.13
C ASN A 91 3.34 -3.75 -12.80
N VAL A 92 4.19 -3.12 -11.98
CA VAL A 92 4.12 -1.66 -11.76
C VAL A 92 4.34 -0.87 -13.06
N LEU A 93 5.31 -1.28 -13.89
CA LEU A 93 5.57 -0.62 -15.17
C LEU A 93 4.44 -0.86 -16.18
N ILE A 94 3.89 -2.08 -16.25
CA ILE A 94 2.73 -2.40 -17.10
C ILE A 94 1.53 -1.58 -16.66
N GLY A 95 1.24 -1.50 -15.36
CA GLY A 95 0.15 -0.69 -14.85
C GLY A 95 0.29 0.79 -15.23
N ARG A 96 1.50 1.34 -15.18
CA ARG A 96 1.78 2.71 -15.66
C ARG A 96 1.57 2.83 -17.18
N ALA A 97 2.02 1.86 -17.95
CA ALA A 97 1.88 1.84 -19.40
C ALA A 97 0.42 1.69 -19.86
N SER A 98 -0.39 0.89 -19.17
CA SER A 98 -1.83 0.70 -19.46
C SER A 98 -2.65 1.96 -19.21
N ARG A 99 -2.25 2.83 -18.28
CA ARG A 99 -2.95 4.10 -18.07
C ARG A 99 -2.84 5.07 -19.22
N ALA A 100 -1.70 5.10 -19.90
CA ALA A 100 -1.46 6.06 -20.98
C ALA A 100 -2.51 6.00 -22.11
N PRO A 101 -2.95 4.81 -22.60
CA PRO A 101 -4.08 4.71 -23.53
C PRO A 101 -5.47 4.76 -22.86
N GLY A 102 -5.56 4.97 -21.54
CA GLY A 102 -6.83 5.05 -20.81
C GLY A 102 -7.36 3.72 -20.26
N ASP A 103 -6.57 2.64 -20.29
CA ASP A 103 -6.92 1.34 -19.70
C ASP A 103 -6.68 1.36 -18.18
N GLU A 104 -7.55 2.08 -17.47
CA GLU A 104 -7.49 2.22 -16.01
C GLU A 104 -7.77 0.91 -15.28
N ASP A 105 -8.66 0.06 -15.82
CA ASP A 105 -8.98 -1.23 -15.21
C ASP A 105 -7.81 -2.21 -15.32
N GLY A 106 -7.20 -2.31 -16.50
CA GLY A 106 -5.96 -3.08 -16.68
C GLY A 106 -4.85 -2.56 -15.79
N ALA A 107 -4.69 -1.23 -15.69
CA ALA A 107 -3.71 -0.64 -14.78
C ALA A 107 -3.93 -1.02 -13.31
N ARG A 108 -5.19 -0.95 -12.84
CA ARG A 108 -5.57 -1.31 -11.47
C ARG A 108 -5.23 -2.77 -11.15
N LEU A 109 -5.54 -3.69 -12.06
CA LEU A 109 -5.23 -5.11 -11.89
C LEU A 109 -3.72 -5.35 -11.72
N GLU A 110 -2.90 -4.69 -12.54
CA GLU A 110 -1.45 -4.84 -12.49
C GLU A 110 -0.85 -4.27 -11.19
N PHE A 111 -1.30 -3.09 -10.76
CA PHE A 111 -0.88 -2.52 -9.47
C PHE A 111 -1.29 -3.40 -8.29
N PHE A 112 -2.49 -3.96 -8.33
CA PHE A 112 -2.96 -4.89 -7.29
C PHE A 112 -2.08 -6.16 -7.24
N ALA A 113 -1.77 -6.76 -8.38
CA ALA A 113 -0.90 -7.93 -8.46
C ALA A 113 0.53 -7.64 -7.93
N ALA A 114 1.08 -6.47 -8.27
CA ALA A 114 2.36 -6.02 -7.74
C ALA A 114 2.31 -5.87 -6.22
N GLN A 115 1.27 -5.19 -5.72
CA GLN A 115 1.08 -4.94 -4.29
C GLN A 115 0.97 -6.22 -3.46
N GLN A 116 0.14 -7.18 -3.88
CA GLN A 116 0.00 -8.47 -3.20
C GLN A 116 1.35 -9.20 -3.12
N THR A 117 2.13 -9.15 -4.20
CA THR A 117 3.44 -9.78 -4.23
C THR A 117 4.42 -9.09 -3.29
N PHE A 118 4.53 -7.76 -3.34
CA PHE A 118 5.40 -7.01 -2.44
C PHE A 118 5.01 -7.17 -0.96
N GLN A 119 3.71 -7.26 -0.66
CA GLN A 119 3.23 -7.54 0.70
C GLN A 119 3.68 -8.92 1.19
N ARG A 120 3.48 -9.96 0.37
CA ARG A 120 3.94 -11.33 0.69
C ARG A 120 5.44 -11.40 0.93
N LEU A 121 6.23 -10.64 0.16
CA LEU A 121 7.69 -10.59 0.28
C LEU A 121 8.19 -9.65 1.39
N GLY A 122 7.31 -8.86 2.03
CA GLY A 122 7.72 -7.84 2.99
C GLY A 122 8.53 -6.69 2.37
N ALA A 123 8.41 -6.46 1.06
CA ALA A 123 9.14 -5.46 0.29
C ALA A 123 8.58 -4.04 0.54
N ARG A 124 8.82 -3.52 1.76
CA ARG A 124 8.31 -2.22 2.21
C ARG A 124 8.69 -1.03 1.32
N PRO A 125 9.94 -0.93 0.80
CA PRO A 125 10.30 0.16 -0.10
C PRO A 125 9.50 0.15 -1.40
N ASP A 126 9.34 -1.02 -2.04
CA ASP A 126 8.57 -1.17 -3.27
C ASP A 126 7.08 -0.84 -3.03
N LEU A 127 6.51 -1.21 -1.88
CA LEU A 127 5.14 -0.81 -1.50
C LEU A 127 4.99 0.71 -1.37
N ALA A 128 5.95 1.39 -0.73
CA ALA A 128 5.92 2.83 -0.59
C ALA A 128 6.08 3.54 -1.94
N GLN A 129 6.86 2.98 -2.86
CA GLN A 129 6.98 3.48 -4.23
C GLN A 129 5.68 3.28 -5.02
N LEU A 130 5.08 2.09 -4.96
CA LEU A 130 3.79 1.82 -5.59
C LEU A 130 2.69 2.74 -5.07
N ASP A 131 2.61 2.94 -3.75
CA ASP A 131 1.65 3.88 -3.15
C ASP A 131 1.83 5.29 -3.75
N ARG A 132 3.07 5.80 -3.86
CA ARG A 132 3.34 7.11 -4.48
C ARG A 132 2.86 7.17 -5.92
N ILE A 133 3.13 6.13 -6.72
CA ILE A 133 2.71 6.03 -8.12
C ILE A 133 1.19 6.07 -8.23
N VAL A 134 0.48 5.24 -7.46
CA VAL A 134 -0.99 5.15 -7.50
C VAL A 134 -1.66 6.47 -7.09
N ALA A 135 -1.12 7.17 -6.09
CA ALA A 135 -1.72 8.44 -5.67
C ALA A 135 -1.43 9.62 -6.60
N ALA A 136 -0.26 9.66 -7.25
CA ALA A 136 0.03 10.70 -8.24
C ALA A 136 -0.95 10.65 -9.42
N THR A 137 -1.53 9.48 -9.66
CA THR A 137 -2.41 9.17 -10.79
C THR A 137 -3.90 9.20 -10.48
N ASP A 138 -4.32 9.38 -9.23
CA ASP A 138 -5.75 9.44 -8.91
C ASP A 138 -6.47 10.66 -9.53
N GLY A 139 -5.73 11.56 -10.18
CA GLY A 139 -6.26 12.50 -11.17
C GLY A 139 -6.68 13.86 -10.63
N ALA A 140 -7.12 14.71 -11.56
CA ALA A 140 -7.62 16.06 -11.30
C ALA A 140 -8.82 16.05 -10.33
N PRO A 141 -9.02 17.14 -9.57
CA PRO A 141 -10.12 17.21 -8.61
C PRO A 141 -11.47 17.04 -9.34
N ALA A 142 -12.24 16.03 -8.92
CA ALA A 142 -13.58 15.77 -9.41
C ALA A 142 -14.60 16.71 -8.74
N SER A 143 -14.51 16.87 -7.41
CA SER A 143 -15.46 17.68 -6.62
C SER A 143 -14.87 18.01 -5.25
N HIS A 144 -15.05 19.24 -4.76
CA HIS A 144 -14.58 19.68 -3.44
C HIS A 144 -13.08 19.41 -3.16
N GLY A 145 -12.24 19.51 -4.20
CA GLY A 145 -10.80 19.22 -4.09
C GLY A 145 -10.43 17.73 -4.01
N LEU A 146 -11.42 16.83 -3.97
CA LEU A 146 -11.22 15.39 -3.98
C LEU A 146 -10.97 14.87 -5.39
N THR A 147 -10.06 13.91 -5.51
CA THR A 147 -9.87 13.16 -6.76
C THR A 147 -11.05 12.23 -7.03
N ARG A 148 -11.21 11.75 -8.28
CA ARG A 148 -12.25 10.77 -8.61
C ARG A 148 -12.16 9.53 -7.71
N ARG A 149 -10.94 9.09 -7.41
CA ARG A 149 -10.71 7.94 -6.54
C ARG A 149 -11.10 8.19 -5.10
N GLU A 150 -10.80 9.38 -4.58
CA GLU A 150 -11.21 9.79 -3.25
C GLU A 150 -12.73 9.88 -3.12
N VAL A 151 -13.44 10.29 -4.18
CA VAL A 151 -14.91 10.27 -4.23
C VAL A 151 -15.45 8.84 -4.20
N GLU A 152 -14.86 7.90 -4.94
CA GLU A 152 -15.23 6.47 -4.91
C GLU A 152 -15.06 5.89 -3.50
N VAL A 153 -13.91 6.15 -2.86
CA VAL A 153 -13.62 5.72 -1.49
C VAL A 153 -14.62 6.34 -0.51
N LEU A 154 -14.87 7.65 -0.59
CA LEU A 154 -15.83 8.37 0.25
C LEU A 154 -17.26 7.83 0.09
N SER A 155 -17.65 7.46 -1.14
CA SER A 155 -18.94 6.83 -1.43
C SER A 155 -19.11 5.50 -0.71
N LEU A 156 -18.09 4.64 -0.72
CA LEU A 156 -18.14 3.36 0.00
C LEU A 156 -18.09 3.55 1.52
N ILE A 157 -17.38 4.57 2.00
CA ILE A 157 -17.39 4.97 3.41
C ILE A 157 -18.80 5.38 3.85
N ALA A 158 -19.49 6.18 3.05
CA ALA A 158 -20.88 6.60 3.29
C ALA A 158 -21.87 5.42 3.28
N ARG A 159 -21.58 4.35 2.52
CA ARG A 159 -22.31 3.07 2.55
C ARG A 159 -21.95 2.17 3.75
N GLY A 160 -21.08 2.63 4.66
CA GLY A 160 -20.70 1.89 5.86
C GLY A 160 -19.65 0.78 5.65
N LYS A 161 -19.01 0.69 4.47
CA LYS A 161 -18.01 -0.36 4.19
C LYS A 161 -16.72 -0.14 4.99
N ALA A 162 -16.25 -1.14 5.72
CA ALA A 162 -14.94 -1.08 6.38
C ALA A 162 -13.78 -0.97 5.36
N ASN A 163 -12.61 -0.45 5.76
CA ASN A 163 -11.46 -0.25 4.87
C ASN A 163 -11.04 -1.52 4.12
N ARG A 164 -11.15 -2.70 4.78
CA ARG A 164 -10.92 -4.00 4.15
C ARG A 164 -11.90 -4.31 3.02
N ALA A 165 -13.19 -4.04 3.22
CA ALA A 165 -14.20 -4.25 2.19
C ALA A 165 -14.00 -3.27 1.02
N ILE A 166 -13.65 -2.01 1.33
CA ILE A 166 -13.31 -1.00 0.32
C ILE A 166 -12.09 -1.45 -0.50
N ALA A 167 -11.06 -1.96 0.17
CA ALA A 167 -9.85 -2.47 -0.46
C ALA A 167 -10.17 -3.59 -1.46
N SER A 168 -10.99 -4.57 -1.05
CA SER A 168 -11.43 -5.65 -1.94
C SER A 168 -12.27 -5.14 -3.11
N GLU A 169 -13.26 -4.29 -2.87
CA GLU A 169 -14.18 -3.78 -3.91
C GLU A 169 -13.46 -2.91 -4.95
N LEU A 170 -12.44 -2.18 -4.51
CA LEU A 170 -11.69 -1.26 -5.35
C LEU A 170 -10.37 -1.84 -5.90
N HIS A 171 -10.05 -3.11 -5.61
CA HIS A 171 -8.76 -3.73 -5.93
C HIS A 171 -7.55 -2.92 -5.44
N LEU A 172 -7.61 -2.48 -4.17
CA LEU A 172 -6.55 -1.78 -3.46
C LEU A 172 -6.10 -2.58 -2.23
N SER A 173 -4.99 -2.18 -1.62
CA SER A 173 -4.69 -2.61 -0.25
C SER A 173 -5.41 -1.74 0.77
N GLU A 174 -5.61 -2.31 1.96
CA GLU A 174 -6.06 -1.56 3.13
C GLU A 174 -5.17 -0.36 3.41
N ARG A 175 -3.85 -0.48 3.23
CA ARG A 175 -2.90 0.64 3.39
C ARG A 175 -3.21 1.78 2.42
N THR A 176 -3.43 1.47 1.14
CA THR A 176 -3.78 2.45 0.12
C THR A 176 -5.13 3.11 0.43
N VAL A 177 -6.11 2.34 0.90
CA VAL A 177 -7.39 2.88 1.40
C VAL A 177 -7.20 3.80 2.60
N HIS A 178 -6.41 3.40 3.60
CA HIS A 178 -6.10 4.24 4.76
C HIS A 178 -5.48 5.58 4.37
N ARG A 179 -4.62 5.57 3.34
CA ARG A 179 -4.07 6.80 2.79
C ARG A 179 -5.13 7.64 2.10
N HIS A 180 -5.98 7.07 1.23
CA HIS A 180 -7.09 7.82 0.63
C HIS A 180 -7.98 8.44 1.70
N VAL A 181 -8.33 7.70 2.75
CA VAL A 181 -9.11 8.21 3.90
C VAL A 181 -8.41 9.40 4.55
N SER A 182 -7.10 9.28 4.81
CA SER A 182 -6.32 10.36 5.42
C SER A 182 -6.26 11.61 4.53
N ASN A 183 -6.09 11.42 3.22
CA ASN A 183 -6.11 12.52 2.25
C ASN A 183 -7.50 13.17 2.16
N ILE A 184 -8.57 12.38 2.14
CA ILE A 184 -9.95 12.88 2.16
C ILE A 184 -10.16 13.75 3.39
N PHE A 185 -9.77 13.26 4.57
CA PHE A 185 -9.91 14.00 5.82
C PHE A 185 -9.16 15.33 5.78
N THR A 186 -7.92 15.29 5.28
CA THR A 186 -7.10 16.49 5.11
C THR A 186 -7.73 17.47 4.11
N LYS A 187 -8.26 16.98 2.99
CA LYS A 187 -8.84 17.82 1.92
C LYS A 187 -10.20 18.41 2.29
N LEU A 188 -10.99 17.68 3.08
CA LEU A 188 -12.30 18.14 3.55
C LEU A 188 -12.23 18.90 4.89
N ASP A 189 -11.04 19.01 5.49
CA ASP A 189 -10.81 19.60 6.80
C ASP A 189 -11.69 18.96 7.90
N VAL A 190 -11.70 17.63 7.95
CA VAL A 190 -12.45 16.83 8.93
C VAL A 190 -11.54 15.84 9.65
N ASP A 191 -11.90 15.50 10.89
CA ASP A 191 -11.08 14.66 11.78
C ASP A 191 -11.59 13.22 11.94
N SER A 192 -12.79 12.93 11.46
CA SER A 192 -13.47 11.67 11.72
C SER A 192 -14.23 11.13 10.53
N ARG A 193 -14.38 9.80 10.52
CA ARG A 193 -15.14 9.06 9.51
C ARG A 193 -16.59 9.54 9.43
N THR A 194 -17.22 9.77 10.57
CA THR A 194 -18.61 10.26 10.64
C THR A 194 -18.71 11.69 10.10
N ALA A 195 -17.74 12.56 10.43
CA ALA A 195 -17.70 13.93 9.90
C ALA A 195 -17.53 13.94 8.37
N ALA A 196 -16.67 13.08 7.82
CA ALA A 196 -16.51 12.94 6.37
C ALA A 196 -17.79 12.48 5.67
N VAL A 197 -18.54 11.52 6.26
CA VAL A 197 -19.83 11.09 5.71
C VAL A 197 -20.88 12.20 5.77
N ALA A 198 -20.97 12.91 6.90
CA ALA A 198 -21.86 14.05 7.03
C ALA A 198 -21.57 15.13 5.98
N TYR A 199 -20.28 15.47 5.80
CA TYR A 199 -19.83 16.40 4.76
C TYR A 199 -20.27 15.95 3.37
N ALA A 200 -20.06 14.67 3.04
CA ALA A 200 -20.40 14.11 1.73
C ALA A 200 -21.90 14.21 1.41
N ILE A 201 -22.76 13.98 2.42
CA ILE A 201 -24.22 14.09 2.29
C ILE A 201 -24.64 15.55 2.13
N THR A 202 -24.17 16.44 3.01
CA THR A 202 -24.52 17.87 3.00
C THR A 202 -24.17 18.52 1.66
N HIS A 203 -23.02 18.16 1.08
CA HIS A 203 -22.53 18.72 -0.17
C HIS A 203 -22.94 17.90 -1.41
N ARG A 204 -23.82 16.90 -1.25
CA ARG A 204 -24.29 16.01 -2.33
C ARG A 204 -23.17 15.41 -3.18
N ILE A 205 -22.04 15.08 -2.54
CA ILE A 205 -20.92 14.39 -3.19
C ILE A 205 -21.31 12.94 -3.49
N VAL A 206 -22.21 12.37 -2.69
CA VAL A 206 -22.70 11.00 -2.80
C VAL A 206 -24.23 10.98 -2.80
N GLU A 207 -24.84 10.28 -3.74
CA GLU A 207 -26.30 10.09 -3.76
C GLU A 207 -26.72 8.93 -2.86
N MET A 208 -27.59 9.21 -1.89
CA MET A 208 -28.11 8.25 -0.91
C MET A 208 -29.30 7.42 -1.46
N GLY A 209 -29.29 7.09 -2.76
CA GLY A 209 -30.42 6.45 -3.45
C GLY A 209 -30.51 4.93 -3.37
N SER A 210 -29.56 4.24 -2.73
CA SER A 210 -29.50 2.76 -2.77
C SER A 210 -28.97 2.10 -1.48
N LEU A 211 -29.21 2.72 -0.32
CA LEU A 211 -28.98 2.05 0.97
C LEU A 211 -30.09 1.03 1.22
N SER A 212 -29.89 -0.22 0.81
CA SER A 212 -30.64 -1.35 1.39
C SER A 212 -30.18 -1.53 2.85
N PRO A 213 -31.08 -1.68 3.84
CA PRO A 213 -30.73 -1.74 5.27
C PRO A 213 -29.94 -2.98 5.74
N ASP A 214 -29.39 -3.80 4.85
CA ASP A 214 -29.07 -5.20 5.18
C ASP A 214 -27.72 -5.44 5.86
N HIS A 215 -27.01 -4.42 6.37
CA HIS A 215 -25.65 -4.63 6.92
C HIS A 215 -25.50 -4.23 8.39
N GLN A 216 -26.58 -3.86 9.07
CA GLN A 216 -26.53 -3.57 10.50
C GLN A 216 -26.84 -4.81 11.34
N THR A 217 -25.89 -5.76 11.45
CA THR A 217 -25.88 -6.72 12.58
C THR A 217 -24.56 -7.44 12.90
N ALA A 218 -23.46 -7.28 12.16
CA ALA A 218 -22.25 -8.08 12.40
C ALA A 218 -21.04 -7.28 12.93
N ALA A 219 -21.16 -6.58 14.07
CA ALA A 219 -19.98 -6.02 14.76
C ALA A 219 -20.13 -5.77 16.27
N VAL A 220 -21.14 -6.32 16.95
CA VAL A 220 -21.27 -6.26 18.41
C VAL A 220 -21.39 -7.68 18.99
N ALA A 221 -20.36 -8.50 18.80
CA ALA A 221 -20.23 -9.80 19.45
C ALA A 221 -18.76 -10.22 19.58
N SER A 222 -17.94 -9.41 20.26
CA SER A 222 -16.66 -9.85 20.82
C SER A 222 -16.21 -8.95 21.97
N ARG A 223 -16.99 -8.95 23.05
CA ARG A 223 -16.47 -8.59 24.38
C ARG A 223 -16.82 -9.69 25.37
N GLY A 224 -15.82 -10.53 25.63
CA GLY A 224 -15.52 -11.16 26.92
C GLY A 224 -16.64 -11.93 27.60
N GLU A 225 -16.70 -13.23 27.35
CA GLU A 225 -17.34 -14.19 28.25
C GLU A 225 -16.70 -14.11 29.65
N ALA A 226 -17.46 -13.59 30.62
CA ALA A 226 -17.21 -13.81 32.02
C ALA A 226 -17.68 -15.23 32.39
N ARG A 227 -16.76 -16.08 32.85
CA ARG A 227 -17.05 -17.41 33.42
C ARG A 227 -17.94 -17.27 34.67
N PRO A 228 -18.98 -18.09 34.86
CA PRO A 228 -19.79 -18.03 36.07
C PRO A 228 -19.07 -18.75 37.21
N VAL A 229 -18.91 -18.07 38.34
CA VAL A 229 -18.44 -18.66 39.61
C VAL A 229 -19.65 -19.29 40.32
N VAL A 230 -19.53 -20.58 40.63
CA VAL A 230 -20.51 -21.38 41.36
C VAL A 230 -20.74 -20.81 42.76
N ARG A 231 -22.02 -20.61 43.09
CA ARG A 231 -22.56 -20.19 44.38
C ARG A 231 -22.38 -21.31 45.40
N LEU A 232 -21.55 -21.12 46.42
CA LEU A 232 -21.60 -21.91 47.65
C LEU A 232 -22.15 -21.07 48.80
N SER A 233 -23.07 -21.71 49.50
CA SER A 233 -24.02 -21.17 50.47
C SER A 233 -23.36 -20.79 51.80
N ARG A 234 -23.90 -19.72 52.39
CA ARG A 234 -23.72 -19.16 53.75
C ARG A 234 -23.39 -20.18 54.87
N ARG A 235 -22.46 -19.76 55.76
CA ARG A 235 -22.59 -19.74 57.25
C ARG A 235 -21.52 -18.76 57.78
N ARG A 236 -21.92 -17.55 58.21
CA ARG A 236 -22.00 -17.08 59.61
C ARG A 236 -20.79 -17.47 60.47
N GLU A 237 -19.91 -16.50 60.75
CA GLU A 237 -19.32 -16.28 62.08
C GLU A 237 -18.74 -14.86 62.19
N LEU A 238 -19.09 -14.21 63.30
CA LEU A 238 -18.70 -12.87 63.74
C LEU A 238 -17.47 -13.03 64.65
N ALA A 239 -16.39 -12.27 64.45
CA ALA A 239 -15.46 -11.90 65.53
C ALA A 239 -14.39 -10.87 65.09
N THR A 240 -14.62 -9.63 65.52
CA THR A 240 -13.68 -8.74 66.24
C THR A 240 -12.30 -8.34 65.66
N CYS A 241 -12.17 -7.01 65.53
CA CYS A 241 -11.06 -6.15 65.97
C CYS A 241 -9.65 -6.33 65.36
N ARG A 242 -9.26 -5.38 64.49
CA ARG A 242 -7.86 -4.94 64.36
C ARG A 242 -7.72 -3.55 64.94
N ARG A 243 -6.82 -3.39 65.91
CA ARG A 243 -6.08 -2.15 66.15
C ARG A 243 -4.84 -2.47 67.00
N HIS A 244 -3.79 -1.71 66.71
CA HIS A 244 -2.51 -1.55 67.42
C HIS A 244 -1.39 -2.50 67.01
N SER A 245 -0.11 -2.13 67.02
CA SER A 245 0.65 -0.87 67.06
C SER A 245 2.09 -1.37 67.05
N THR A 246 2.95 -0.97 66.11
CA THR A 246 4.38 -1.30 66.15
C THR A 246 5.16 -0.07 66.62
N PRO A 247 6.01 -0.18 67.66
CA PRO A 247 6.68 0.98 68.24
C PRO A 247 8.07 1.27 67.62
N GLN A 248 8.44 2.54 67.71
CA GLN A 248 9.77 3.12 67.45
C GLN A 248 10.89 2.45 68.27
N ARG A 249 12.11 2.45 67.70
CA ARG A 249 13.34 2.91 68.37
C ARG A 249 14.53 2.96 67.38
N GLY A 250 15.27 4.06 67.41
CA GLY A 250 16.51 4.25 66.66
C GLY A 250 17.00 5.68 66.76
N ALA A 251 17.57 6.03 67.90
CA ALA A 251 18.10 7.35 68.24
C ALA A 251 19.57 7.52 67.81
N GLY A 252 19.99 8.78 67.62
CA GLY A 252 21.39 9.22 67.64
C GLY A 252 21.75 10.14 66.47
N ARG A 253 21.69 11.48 66.64
CA ARG A 253 22.85 12.38 66.94
C ARG A 253 23.88 12.41 65.79
N ARG A 254 24.42 13.52 65.28
CA ARG A 254 24.51 14.95 65.64
C ARG A 254 25.23 15.66 64.47
N VAL A 255 24.94 16.95 64.22
CA VAL A 255 25.87 18.10 63.93
C VAL A 255 26.82 17.97 62.72
N SER A 256 27.19 18.98 61.91
CA SER A 256 26.75 20.30 61.44
C SER A 256 27.87 20.75 60.48
N ARG A 257 27.51 21.57 59.49
CA ARG A 257 28.36 22.37 58.58
C ARG A 257 29.02 21.64 57.41
#